data_AF-A0A151FAJ2-F1
#
_entry.id   AF-A0A151FAJ2-F1
#
_cell.length_a   1.000
_cell.length_b   1.000
_cell.length_c   1.000
_cell.angle_alpha   90.00
_cell.angle_beta   90.00
_cell.angle_gamma   90.00
#
_symmetry.space_group_name_H-M   'P 1'
#
loop_
_entity.id
_entity.type
_entity.pdbx_description
1 polymer ?
#
loop_
_entity_poly.entity_id
_entity_poly.type
_entity_poly.pdbx_seq_one_letter_code
_entity_poly.pdbx_strand_id
1 'polypeptide(L)'
;MSSEVKKDSIDTKAEAKKRYEKLKKIIENILDETDPGDEKANKRKWILWHFLYIIWWESTKATKRVQDQKGPARGLIQMEPKTLWSLIKNYVLGPKPGLVANLAKAAGTTEEEMMKVLKDFKGSKEPQENKWPKSENAQKIEEWLTNIDSFAVKLMRYYFKQFREHRFPPEDQENLSKDPRDDKFKEEHAEGWAKWWKRKFKGKTKEQQEKEKKRQKKNFTNRAKELDKISRKGEDEKKEKKKGLPKHIKKR
;
A
#
# COMPACT_ATOMS: atom_id res chain seq x y z
N MET A 1 -10.87 14.32 16.82
CA MET A 1 -10.03 13.76 15.74
C MET A 1 -9.70 14.86 14.73
N SER A 2 -8.41 15.02 14.39
CA SER A 2 -7.96 16.05 13.43
C SER A 2 -8.49 15.79 12.01
N SER A 3 -8.56 16.84 11.18
CA SER A 3 -9.05 16.76 9.80
C SER A 3 -8.19 15.87 8.89
N GLU A 4 -6.91 15.69 9.21
CA GLU A 4 -6.00 14.77 8.51
C GLU A 4 -6.38 13.29 8.73
N VAL A 5 -6.77 12.91 9.95
CA VAL A 5 -7.14 11.52 10.30
C VAL A 5 -8.38 11.07 9.52
N LYS A 6 -9.35 11.95 9.28
CA LYS A 6 -10.55 11.65 8.48
C LYS A 6 -10.25 11.51 6.97
N LYS A 7 -9.21 12.18 6.46
CA LYS A 7 -8.88 12.14 5.02
C LYS A 7 -8.27 10.81 4.59
N ASP A 8 -7.56 10.13 5.49
CA ASP A 8 -6.80 8.93 5.17
C ASP A 8 -7.49 7.62 5.62
N SER A 9 -8.69 7.71 6.21
CA SER A 9 -9.46 6.53 6.64
C SER A 9 -10.31 5.91 5.53
N ILE A 10 -10.39 4.57 5.52
CA ILE A 10 -11.22 3.80 4.57
C ILE A 10 -12.20 2.91 5.32
N ASP A 11 -13.46 3.00 4.89
CA ASP A 11 -14.50 2.08 5.32
C ASP A 11 -14.37 0.75 4.55
N THR A 12 -13.99 -0.32 5.26
CA THR A 12 -13.84 -1.67 4.70
C THR A 12 -15.18 -2.30 4.33
N LYS A 13 -16.30 -1.81 4.87
CA LYS A 13 -17.66 -2.26 4.55
C LYS A 13 -18.26 -1.52 3.36
N ALA A 14 -17.65 -0.44 2.91
CA ALA A 14 -18.11 0.27 1.73
C ALA A 14 -18.01 -0.61 0.48
N GLU A 15 -18.85 -0.30 -0.51
CA GLU A 15 -18.81 -0.95 -1.82
C GLU A 15 -17.42 -0.87 -2.46
N ALA A 16 -17.07 -1.89 -3.24
CA ALA A 16 -15.76 -2.05 -3.88
C ALA A 16 -15.28 -0.78 -4.60
N LYS A 17 -16.21 -0.07 -5.27
CA LYS A 17 -15.93 1.19 -5.97
C LYS A 17 -15.54 2.33 -5.05
N LYS A 18 -16.28 2.56 -3.96
CA LYS A 18 -15.97 3.62 -2.98
C LYS A 18 -14.61 3.37 -2.32
N ARG A 19 -14.30 2.11 -2.02
CA ARG A 19 -12.98 1.71 -1.49
C ARG A 19 -11.86 2.00 -2.50
N TYR A 20 -12.06 1.62 -3.77
CA TYR A 20 -11.11 1.92 -4.84
C TYR A 20 -10.84 3.44 -4.97
N GLU A 21 -11.88 4.26 -5.05
CA GLU A 21 -11.72 5.71 -5.23
C GLU A 21 -10.97 6.35 -4.06
N LYS A 22 -11.26 5.91 -2.83
CA LYS A 22 -10.57 6.39 -1.63
C LYS A 22 -9.10 5.94 -1.59
N LEU A 23 -8.83 4.68 -1.92
CA LEU A 23 -7.47 4.13 -2.03
C LEU A 23 -6.63 4.88 -3.05
N LYS A 24 -7.18 5.07 -4.26
CA LYS A 24 -6.53 5.80 -5.34
C LYS A 24 -6.16 7.21 -4.88
N LYS A 25 -7.10 7.93 -4.27
CA LYS A 25 -6.86 9.28 -3.75
C LYS A 25 -5.75 9.34 -2.70
N ILE A 26 -5.69 8.35 -1.80
CA ILE A 26 -4.61 8.27 -0.81
C ILE A 26 -3.26 8.12 -1.51
N ILE A 27 -3.13 7.16 -2.43
CA ILE A 27 -1.86 6.93 -3.14
C ILE A 27 -1.47 8.17 -3.97
N GLU A 28 -2.41 8.81 -4.66
CA GLU A 28 -2.19 10.05 -5.41
C GLU A 28 -1.65 11.17 -4.51
N ASN A 29 -2.27 11.43 -3.35
CA ASN A 29 -1.79 12.42 -2.40
C ASN A 29 -0.38 12.12 -1.90
N ILE A 30 -0.07 10.84 -1.65
CA ILE A 30 1.28 10.43 -1.24
C ILE A 30 2.26 10.75 -2.35
N LEU A 31 1.95 10.37 -3.59
CA LEU A 31 2.80 10.65 -4.74
C LEU A 31 2.97 12.16 -4.96
N ASP A 32 1.94 12.99 -4.73
CA ASP A 32 2.05 14.45 -4.83
C ASP A 32 3.06 15.00 -3.80
N GLU A 33 3.03 14.47 -2.57
CA GLU A 33 3.95 14.88 -1.50
C GLU A 33 5.37 14.32 -1.64
N THR A 34 5.51 13.10 -2.17
CA THR A 34 6.82 12.45 -2.31
C THR A 34 7.51 12.84 -3.59
N ASP A 35 6.76 13.18 -4.63
CA ASP A 35 7.23 13.44 -5.98
C ASP A 35 6.49 14.63 -6.64
N PRO A 36 6.64 15.85 -6.08
CA PRO A 36 5.93 17.03 -6.57
C PRO A 36 6.45 17.56 -7.93
N GLY A 37 7.28 16.81 -8.66
CA GLY A 37 7.96 17.34 -9.85
C GLY A 37 8.50 16.33 -10.86
N ASP A 38 8.15 15.04 -10.82
CA ASP A 38 8.56 14.14 -11.91
C ASP A 38 7.90 14.57 -13.23
N GLU A 39 8.71 15.05 -14.17
CA GLU A 39 8.32 15.39 -15.56
C GLU A 39 7.74 14.19 -16.33
N LYS A 40 7.80 12.98 -15.76
CA LYS A 40 7.35 11.73 -16.37
C LYS A 40 6.02 11.30 -15.76
N ALA A 41 4.93 11.94 -16.17
CA ALA A 41 3.55 11.58 -15.81
C ALA A 41 3.27 10.07 -15.91
N ASN A 42 3.91 9.37 -16.86
CA ASN A 42 3.81 7.92 -16.98
C ASN A 42 4.48 7.16 -15.82
N LYS A 43 5.67 7.52 -15.34
CA LYS A 43 6.30 6.85 -14.18
C LYS A 43 5.41 6.93 -12.94
N ARG A 44 4.80 8.09 -12.71
CA ARG A 44 3.82 8.30 -11.64
C ARG A 44 2.59 7.38 -11.79
N LYS A 45 2.07 7.24 -13.01
CA LYS A 45 0.98 6.31 -13.33
C LYS A 45 1.38 4.86 -13.04
N TRP A 46 2.61 4.47 -13.37
CA TRP A 46 3.14 3.14 -13.08
C TRP A 46 3.22 2.83 -11.59
N ILE A 47 3.78 3.75 -10.80
CA ILE A 47 3.83 3.63 -9.34
C ILE A 47 2.41 3.52 -8.78
N LEU A 48 1.49 4.40 -9.19
CA LEU A 48 0.10 4.36 -8.75
C LEU A 48 -0.53 2.97 -8.94
N TRP A 49 -0.40 2.39 -10.13
CA TRP A 49 -0.99 1.08 -10.45
C TRP A 49 -0.31 -0.08 -9.72
N HIS A 50 1.03 -0.04 -9.56
CA HIS A 50 1.75 -1.02 -8.76
C HIS A 50 1.18 -1.13 -7.34
N PHE A 51 0.98 -0.01 -6.66
CA PHE A 51 0.42 0.00 -5.31
C PHE A 51 -1.07 -0.33 -5.26
N LEU A 52 -1.85 0.16 -6.24
CA LEU A 52 -3.24 -0.19 -6.34
C LEU A 52 -3.42 -1.71 -6.46
N TYR A 53 -2.62 -2.42 -7.26
CA TYR A 53 -2.71 -3.87 -7.35
C TYR A 53 -2.32 -4.58 -6.05
N ILE A 54 -1.24 -4.15 -5.39
CA ILE A 54 -0.79 -4.78 -4.13
C ILE A 54 -1.82 -4.56 -3.02
N ILE A 55 -2.24 -3.32 -2.82
CA ILE A 55 -3.16 -2.97 -1.73
C ILE A 55 -4.54 -3.56 -2.01
N TRP A 56 -5.01 -3.54 -3.27
CA TRP A 56 -6.25 -4.23 -3.63
C TRP A 56 -6.11 -5.72 -3.36
N TRP A 57 -5.04 -6.36 -3.82
CA TRP A 57 -4.77 -7.76 -3.54
C TRP A 57 -4.86 -8.05 -2.03
N GLU A 58 -4.22 -7.29 -1.16
CA GLU A 58 -4.28 -7.56 0.28
C GLU A 58 -5.66 -7.27 0.90
N SER A 59 -6.44 -6.32 0.36
CA SER A 59 -7.65 -5.80 1.01
C SER A 59 -9.00 -6.24 0.43
N THR A 60 -9.09 -6.78 -0.81
CA THR A 60 -10.39 -6.98 -1.51
C THR A 60 -11.41 -7.78 -0.70
N LYS A 61 -10.94 -8.79 0.04
CA LYS A 61 -11.76 -9.73 0.83
C LYS A 61 -11.70 -9.48 2.33
N ALA A 62 -11.05 -8.41 2.77
CA ALA A 62 -10.97 -8.07 4.18
C ALA A 62 -12.34 -7.56 4.67
N THR A 63 -13.07 -8.41 5.40
CA THR A 63 -14.35 -8.06 6.04
C THR A 63 -14.16 -7.58 7.48
N LYS A 64 -12.98 -7.84 8.07
CA LYS A 64 -12.57 -7.44 9.42
C LYS A 64 -11.08 -7.06 9.43
N ARG A 65 -10.69 -6.15 10.32
CA ARG A 65 -9.30 -5.77 10.62
C ARG A 65 -8.74 -6.72 11.69
N VAL A 66 -8.58 -8.02 11.38
CA VAL A 66 -8.21 -9.04 12.40
C VAL A 66 -7.06 -9.90 11.91
N GLN A 67 -5.93 -9.90 12.63
CA GLN A 67 -4.72 -10.69 12.36
C GLN A 67 -4.85 -12.14 12.89
N ASP A 68 -5.08 -13.11 12.01
CA ASP A 68 -4.86 -14.53 12.38
C ASP A 68 -3.39 -14.86 12.14
N GLN A 69 -2.72 -15.39 13.17
CA GLN A 69 -1.26 -15.51 13.41
C GLN A 69 -0.40 -16.29 12.38
N LYS A 70 -0.68 -16.24 11.08
CA LYS A 70 0.12 -16.89 10.03
C LYS A 70 0.36 -16.02 8.78
N GLY A 71 0.37 -14.69 8.91
CA GLY A 71 0.69 -13.78 7.81
C GLY A 71 0.70 -12.30 8.23
N PRO A 72 1.31 -11.40 7.42
CA PRO A 72 1.56 -10.01 7.83
C PRO A 72 0.29 -9.14 7.90
N ALA A 73 0.38 -8.03 8.64
CA ALA A 73 -0.68 -7.13 9.13
C ALA A 73 -2.02 -7.09 8.36
N ARG A 74 -3.14 -7.09 9.11
CA ARG A 74 -4.51 -6.95 8.56
C ARG A 74 -5.17 -5.62 8.97
N GLY A 75 -4.81 -4.59 8.21
CA GLY A 75 -5.52 -3.32 8.02
C GLY A 75 -5.68 -3.04 6.52
N LEU A 76 -5.80 -1.76 6.11
CA LEU A 76 -5.83 -1.41 4.68
C LEU A 76 -4.53 -1.72 3.93
N ILE A 77 -3.39 -1.57 4.62
CA ILE A 77 -2.05 -1.76 4.06
C ILE A 77 -1.31 -2.80 4.91
N GLN A 78 -0.77 -3.81 4.26
CA GLN A 78 0.04 -4.83 4.92
C GLN A 78 1.50 -4.36 5.04
N MET A 79 1.98 -4.14 6.26
CA MET A 79 3.39 -3.88 6.52
C MET A 79 4.01 -5.04 7.29
N GLU A 80 5.00 -5.69 6.69
CA GLU A 80 5.67 -6.82 7.33
C GLU A 80 6.60 -6.35 8.45
N PRO A 81 6.78 -7.12 9.55
CA PRO A 81 7.64 -6.72 10.66
C PRO A 81 9.07 -6.38 10.24
N LYS A 82 9.68 -7.15 9.33
CA LYS A 82 11.02 -6.88 8.80
C LYS A 82 11.07 -5.58 7.99
N THR A 83 10.07 -5.34 7.15
CA THR A 83 9.94 -4.11 6.37
C THR A 83 9.77 -2.90 7.28
N LEU A 84 8.90 -3.02 8.29
CA LEU A 84 8.68 -1.98 9.29
C LEU A 84 9.93 -1.72 10.13
N TRP A 85 10.62 -2.77 10.58
CA TRP A 85 11.87 -2.64 11.33
C TRP A 85 12.93 -1.90 10.53
N SER A 86 13.10 -2.25 9.25
CA SER A 86 14.03 -1.57 8.34
C SER A 86 13.65 -0.10 8.13
N LEU A 87 12.36 0.18 7.89
CA LEU A 87 11.85 1.53 7.74
C LEU A 87 12.09 2.36 9.01
N ILE A 88 11.80 1.80 10.18
CA ILE A 88 12.02 2.45 11.48
C ILE A 88 13.50 2.73 11.69
N LYS A 89 14.36 1.72 11.50
CA LYS A 89 15.80 1.82 11.73
C LYS A 89 16.47 2.83 10.81
N ASN A 90 16.17 2.74 9.52
CA ASN A 90 16.93 3.44 8.48
C ASN A 90 16.33 4.79 8.10
N TYR A 91 15.04 5.02 8.38
CA TYR A 91 14.34 6.23 7.95
C TYR A 91 13.69 6.98 9.12
N VAL A 92 12.78 6.34 9.86
CA VAL A 92 11.96 7.03 10.88
C VAL A 92 12.80 7.53 12.06
N LEU A 93 13.64 6.66 12.61
CA LEU A 93 14.61 6.99 13.66
C LEU A 93 15.99 7.36 13.08
N GLY A 94 16.02 7.70 11.79
CA GLY A 94 17.20 8.18 11.10
C GLY A 94 17.47 9.68 11.36
N PRO A 95 18.35 10.32 10.58
CA PRO A 95 18.78 11.69 10.81
C PRO A 95 17.72 12.76 10.53
N LYS A 96 16.56 12.38 9.96
CA LYS A 96 15.54 13.33 9.54
C LYS A 96 14.62 13.70 10.73
N PRO A 97 14.63 14.96 11.20
CA PRO A 97 13.84 15.36 12.36
C PRO A 97 12.34 15.39 12.07
N GLY A 98 11.53 15.28 13.14
CA GLY A 98 10.07 15.44 13.10
C GLY A 98 9.27 14.28 12.49
N LEU A 99 9.92 13.19 12.06
CA LEU A 99 9.20 12.01 11.53
C LEU A 99 8.40 11.28 12.62
N VAL A 100 8.95 11.24 13.85
CA VAL A 100 8.32 10.61 15.02
C VAL A 100 7.11 11.42 15.48
N ALA A 101 7.25 12.74 15.69
CA ALA A 101 6.14 13.66 15.96
C ALA A 101 4.96 13.49 14.98
N ASN A 102 5.29 13.38 13.69
CA ASN A 102 4.30 13.18 12.63
C ASN A 102 3.59 11.83 12.70
N LEU A 103 4.28 10.75 13.11
CA LEU A 103 3.64 9.46 13.36
C LEU A 103 2.79 9.49 14.61
N ALA A 104 3.26 10.12 15.68
CA ALA A 104 2.53 10.29 16.93
C ALA A 104 1.20 11.00 16.68
N LYS A 105 1.24 12.12 15.96
CA LYS A 105 0.03 12.85 15.53
C LYS A 105 -0.90 11.98 14.68
N ALA A 106 -0.35 11.17 13.77
CA ALA A 106 -1.15 10.28 12.92
C ALA A 106 -1.77 9.11 13.70
N ALA A 107 -1.12 8.64 14.77
CA ALA A 107 -1.61 7.61 15.68
C ALA A 107 -2.48 8.17 16.83
N GLY A 108 -2.55 9.50 17.00
CA GLY A 108 -3.29 10.12 18.11
C GLY A 108 -2.64 9.90 19.48
N THR A 109 -1.31 9.78 19.54
CA THR A 109 -0.50 9.61 20.76
C THR A 109 0.53 10.75 20.88
N THR A 110 1.32 10.78 21.95
CA THR A 110 2.40 11.74 22.16
C THR A 110 3.68 11.31 21.43
N GLU A 111 4.56 12.27 21.17
CA GLU A 111 5.86 11.98 20.55
C GLU A 111 6.72 11.09 21.45
N GLU A 112 6.68 11.30 22.76
CA GLU A 112 7.42 10.50 23.74
C GLU A 112 6.97 9.04 23.74
N GLU A 113 5.66 8.76 23.73
CA GLU A 113 5.13 7.39 23.68
C GLU A 113 5.51 6.73 22.35
N MET A 114 5.32 7.42 21.23
CA MET A 114 5.72 6.92 19.91
C MET A 114 7.22 6.61 19.86
N MET A 115 8.07 7.53 20.36
CA MET A 115 9.52 7.35 20.39
C MET A 115 9.92 6.13 21.21
N LYS A 116 9.31 5.94 22.39
CA LYS A 116 9.53 4.77 23.25
C LYS A 116 9.19 3.47 22.51
N VAL A 117 8.00 3.41 21.92
CA VAL A 117 7.49 2.24 21.20
C VAL A 117 8.37 1.89 19.99
N LEU A 118 8.76 2.88 19.18
CA LEU A 118 9.61 2.68 18.00
C LEU A 118 11.04 2.25 18.36
N LYS A 119 11.63 2.84 19.41
CA LYS A 119 12.97 2.46 19.88
C LYS A 119 13.01 1.02 20.38
N ASP A 120 11.99 0.60 21.12
CA ASP A 120 11.87 -0.79 21.59
C ASP A 120 11.73 -1.76 20.41
N PHE A 121 10.84 -1.46 19.45
CA PHE A 121 10.67 -2.28 18.25
C PHE A 121 11.96 -2.40 17.44
N LYS A 122 12.71 -1.29 17.28
CA LYS A 122 14.03 -1.28 16.64
C LYS A 122 15.09 -2.06 17.44
N GLY A 123 15.07 -1.92 18.77
CA GLY A 123 16.03 -2.54 19.69
C GLY A 123 15.87 -4.05 19.81
N SER A 124 14.71 -4.58 19.42
CA SER A 124 14.53 -6.02 19.22
C SER A 124 15.42 -6.54 18.09
N LYS A 125 15.85 -7.81 18.19
CA LYS A 125 16.59 -8.47 17.09
C LYS A 125 15.77 -8.35 15.80
N GLU A 126 16.44 -8.02 14.69
CA GLU A 126 15.80 -7.95 13.38
C GLU A 126 14.94 -9.21 13.17
N PRO A 127 13.63 -9.07 12.87
CA PRO A 127 12.76 -10.21 12.67
C PRO A 127 13.33 -11.15 11.59
N GLN A 128 13.82 -12.32 12.01
CA GLN A 128 14.36 -13.36 11.12
C GLN A 128 13.26 -14.00 10.27
N GLU A 129 12.04 -14.02 10.83
CA GLU A 129 10.81 -14.39 10.15
C GLU A 129 9.84 -13.21 10.19
N ASN A 130 8.88 -13.14 9.26
CA ASN A 130 7.80 -12.13 9.33
C ASN A 130 6.75 -12.48 10.39
N LYS A 131 7.23 -12.86 11.58
CA LYS A 131 6.43 -13.03 12.79
C LYS A 131 6.51 -11.74 13.59
N TRP A 132 5.37 -11.30 14.11
CA TRP A 132 5.32 -10.13 14.99
C TRP A 132 6.01 -10.44 16.32
N PRO A 133 6.85 -9.52 16.86
CA PRO A 133 7.39 -9.67 18.20
C PRO A 133 6.25 -9.69 19.24
N LYS A 134 6.45 -10.42 20.34
CA LYS A 134 5.44 -10.57 21.41
C LYS A 134 5.49 -9.47 22.48
N SER A 135 6.33 -8.44 22.34
CA SER A 135 6.43 -7.38 23.34
C SER A 135 5.19 -6.49 23.35
N GLU A 136 4.90 -5.87 24.49
CA GLU A 136 3.78 -4.92 24.65
C GLU A 136 3.85 -3.79 23.61
N ASN A 137 5.04 -3.24 23.35
CA ASN A 137 5.20 -2.18 22.35
C ASN A 137 5.02 -2.68 20.90
N ALA A 138 5.41 -3.92 20.59
CA ALA A 138 5.15 -4.50 19.28
C ALA A 138 3.65 -4.74 19.08
N GLN A 139 2.93 -5.14 20.13
CA GLN A 139 1.47 -5.23 20.11
C GLN A 139 0.83 -3.85 19.91
N LYS A 140 1.33 -2.80 20.58
CA LYS A 140 0.86 -1.41 20.34
C LYS A 140 1.03 -0.96 18.88
N ILE A 141 2.18 -1.24 18.26
CA ILE A 141 2.39 -0.93 16.83
C ILE A 141 1.40 -1.69 15.95
N GLU A 142 1.20 -2.99 16.24
CA GLU A 142 0.23 -3.81 15.53
C GLU A 142 -1.20 -3.27 15.68
N GLU A 143 -1.59 -2.83 16.88
CA GLU A 143 -2.86 -2.19 17.16
C GLU A 143 -3.05 -0.89 16.37
N TRP A 144 -2.03 -0.02 16.32
CA TRP A 144 -2.09 1.21 15.53
C TRP A 144 -2.22 0.92 14.03
N LEU A 145 -1.48 -0.05 13.50
CA LEU A 145 -1.60 -0.47 12.10
C LEU A 145 -2.98 -1.03 11.77
N THR A 146 -3.59 -1.71 12.72
CA THR A 146 -4.90 -2.35 12.56
C THR A 146 -6.03 -1.32 12.62
N ASN A 147 -5.97 -0.42 13.60
CA ASN A 147 -7.10 0.43 13.98
C ASN A 147 -6.99 1.88 13.48
N ILE A 148 -5.80 2.34 13.07
CA ILE A 148 -5.54 3.75 12.76
C ILE A 148 -4.97 3.88 11.34
N ASP A 149 -5.86 4.06 10.37
CA ASP A 149 -5.48 4.16 8.95
C ASP A 149 -4.46 5.27 8.70
N SER A 150 -4.58 6.42 9.37
CA SER A 150 -3.64 7.53 9.25
C SER A 150 -2.21 7.15 9.64
N PHE A 151 -2.03 6.27 10.64
CA PHE A 151 -0.71 5.77 11.03
C PHE A 151 -0.14 4.86 9.93
N ALA A 152 -0.92 3.90 9.44
CA ALA A 152 -0.50 3.00 8.36
C ALA A 152 -0.17 3.76 7.06
N VAL A 153 -1.01 4.73 6.68
CA VAL A 153 -0.81 5.60 5.52
C VAL A 153 0.44 6.46 5.69
N LYS A 154 0.72 6.97 6.90
CA LYS A 154 1.93 7.75 7.16
C LYS A 154 3.21 6.91 7.07
N LEU A 155 3.19 5.68 7.58
CA LEU A 155 4.31 4.74 7.38
C LEU A 155 4.49 4.39 5.90
N MET A 156 3.40 4.21 5.16
CA MET A 156 3.46 3.99 3.72
C MET A 156 4.13 5.17 3.01
N ARG A 157 3.76 6.42 3.35
CA ARG A 157 4.44 7.64 2.85
C ARG A 157 5.95 7.59 3.08
N TYR A 158 6.38 7.18 4.26
CA TYR A 158 7.80 7.09 4.59
C TYR A 158 8.50 5.98 3.80
N TYR A 159 7.86 4.82 3.68
CA TYR A 159 8.34 3.74 2.83
C TYR A 159 8.54 4.21 1.38
N PHE A 160 7.54 4.89 0.81
CA PHE A 160 7.67 5.49 -0.52
C PHE A 160 8.82 6.47 -0.64
N LYS A 161 8.96 7.40 0.32
CA LYS A 161 10.07 8.36 0.32
C LYS A 161 11.44 7.66 0.41
N GLN A 162 11.54 6.54 1.13
CA GLN A 162 12.75 5.75 1.21
C GLN A 162 13.08 5.02 -0.11
N PHE A 163 12.06 4.56 -0.85
CA PHE A 163 12.24 3.72 -2.05
C PHE A 163 12.07 4.45 -3.39
N ARG A 164 11.73 5.74 -3.38
CA ARG A 164 11.44 6.57 -4.57
C ARG A 164 12.48 6.46 -5.68
N GLU A 165 13.75 6.22 -5.34
CA GLU A 165 14.86 6.20 -6.29
C GLU A 165 15.28 4.80 -6.77
N HIS A 166 14.80 3.70 -6.16
CA HIS A 166 15.53 2.43 -6.29
C HIS A 166 14.72 1.20 -6.74
N ARG A 167 13.39 1.22 -6.76
CA ARG A 167 12.63 -0.06 -6.87
C ARG A 167 11.27 -0.03 -7.57
N PHE A 168 10.88 1.08 -8.19
CA PHE A 168 9.59 1.10 -8.88
C PHE A 168 9.76 0.82 -10.37
N PRO A 169 9.07 -0.20 -10.91
CA PRO A 169 9.02 -0.37 -12.35
C PRO A 169 8.39 0.88 -12.99
N PRO A 170 8.81 1.22 -14.21
CA PRO A 170 9.79 0.49 -15.00
C PRO A 170 11.26 0.84 -14.67
N GLU A 171 12.12 -0.18 -14.68
CA GLU A 171 13.57 -0.05 -14.43
C GLU A 171 14.33 0.54 -15.65
N ASP A 172 13.68 0.55 -16.82
CA ASP A 172 14.17 0.96 -18.14
C ASP A 172 13.23 2.00 -18.79
N GLN A 173 13.81 2.97 -19.50
CA GLN A 173 13.05 4.09 -20.08
C GLN A 173 12.04 3.65 -21.17
N GLU A 174 12.28 2.51 -21.84
CA GLU A 174 11.37 1.97 -22.88
C GLU A 174 9.97 1.62 -22.34
N ASN A 175 9.90 1.15 -21.09
CA ASN A 175 8.64 0.72 -20.49
C ASN A 175 7.74 1.88 -20.05
N LEU A 176 8.25 3.13 -20.03
CA LEU A 176 7.43 4.31 -19.74
C LEU A 176 6.38 4.60 -20.81
N SER A 177 6.46 3.99 -21.99
CA SER A 177 5.47 4.13 -23.08
C SER A 177 4.25 3.20 -22.95
N LYS A 178 4.33 2.16 -22.11
CA LYS A 178 3.31 1.10 -21.99
C LYS A 178 2.24 1.45 -20.94
N ASP A 179 1.01 0.93 -21.10
CA ASP A 179 -0.04 1.13 -20.09
C ASP A 179 0.20 0.19 -18.91
N PRO A 180 0.35 0.68 -17.66
CA PRO A 180 0.49 -0.17 -16.47
C PRO A 180 -0.77 -1.00 -16.13
N ARG A 181 -1.77 -1.00 -17.00
CA ARG A 181 -2.95 -1.88 -16.94
C ARG A 181 -2.91 -3.02 -17.96
N ASP A 182 -1.87 -3.09 -18.79
CA ASP A 182 -1.74 -4.13 -19.79
C ASP A 182 -1.54 -5.51 -19.15
N ASP A 183 -2.04 -6.54 -19.83
CA ASP A 183 -1.96 -7.92 -19.34
C ASP A 183 -0.51 -8.39 -19.15
N LYS A 184 0.41 -7.97 -20.04
CA LYS A 184 1.85 -8.26 -19.92
C LYS A 184 2.44 -7.73 -18.60
N PHE A 185 2.15 -6.49 -18.24
CA PHE A 185 2.63 -5.93 -16.97
C PHE A 185 2.07 -6.69 -15.76
N LYS A 186 0.77 -6.99 -15.78
CA LYS A 186 0.14 -7.77 -14.69
C LYS A 186 0.79 -9.13 -14.55
N GLU A 187 1.17 -9.78 -15.64
CA GLU A 187 1.89 -11.06 -15.60
C GLU A 187 3.32 -10.95 -15.06
N GLU A 188 4.08 -9.95 -15.49
CA GLU A 188 5.43 -9.66 -14.98
C GLU A 188 5.40 -9.34 -13.48
N HIS A 189 4.46 -8.49 -13.07
CA HIS A 189 4.28 -8.13 -11.68
C HIS A 189 3.84 -9.33 -10.84
N ALA A 190 2.91 -10.15 -11.34
CA ALA A 190 2.49 -11.39 -10.69
C ALA A 190 3.64 -12.40 -10.58
N GLU A 191 4.51 -12.47 -11.58
CA GLU A 191 5.70 -13.34 -11.58
C GLU A 191 6.71 -12.90 -10.52
N GLY A 192 7.00 -11.59 -10.42
CA GLY A 192 7.83 -11.02 -9.36
C GLY A 192 7.27 -11.32 -7.97
N TRP A 193 5.96 -11.14 -7.79
CA TRP A 193 5.25 -11.47 -6.56
C TRP A 193 5.32 -12.97 -6.24
N ALA A 194 5.09 -13.83 -7.22
CA ALA A 194 5.10 -15.28 -7.05
C ALA A 194 6.51 -15.82 -6.71
N LYS A 195 7.57 -15.23 -7.27
CA LYS A 195 8.96 -15.53 -6.88
C LYS A 195 9.24 -15.19 -5.41
N TRP A 196 8.67 -14.09 -4.91
CA TRP A 196 8.75 -13.74 -3.49
C TRP A 196 8.02 -14.78 -2.61
N TRP A 197 6.83 -15.23 -3.01
CA TRP A 197 6.09 -16.30 -2.32
C TRP A 197 6.79 -17.66 -2.34
N LYS A 198 7.53 -18.01 -3.40
CA LYS A 198 8.36 -19.23 -3.42
C LYS A 198 9.35 -19.25 -2.26
N ARG A 199 9.89 -18.09 -1.86
CA ARG A 199 10.77 -17.97 -0.68
C ARG A 199 10.03 -18.21 0.64
N LYS A 200 8.71 -17.98 0.70
CA LYS A 200 7.84 -18.25 1.86
C LYS A 200 7.46 -19.71 2.03
N PHE A 201 7.60 -20.52 0.97
CA PHE A 201 7.33 -21.96 1.00
C PHE A 201 8.61 -22.80 0.99
N LYS A 202 9.74 -22.22 1.41
CA LYS A 202 10.98 -22.97 1.67
C LYS A 202 10.68 -24.08 2.67
N GLY A 203 10.85 -25.33 2.27
CA GLY A 203 10.49 -26.53 3.06
C GLY A 203 9.42 -27.42 2.40
N LYS A 204 8.69 -26.92 1.40
CA LYS A 204 7.80 -27.75 0.55
C LYS A 204 8.57 -28.43 -0.59
N THR A 205 8.03 -29.52 -1.14
CA THR A 205 8.61 -30.17 -2.33
C THR A 205 8.62 -29.22 -3.53
N LYS A 206 9.50 -29.43 -4.52
CA LYS A 206 9.56 -28.59 -5.74
C LYS A 206 8.19 -28.51 -6.45
N GLU A 207 7.48 -29.63 -6.51
CA GLU A 207 6.15 -29.71 -7.11
C GLU A 207 5.10 -28.89 -6.36
N GLN A 208 5.09 -28.98 -5.03
CA GLN A 208 4.21 -28.17 -4.18
C GLN A 208 4.52 -26.67 -4.30
N GLN A 209 5.80 -26.30 -4.37
CA GLN A 209 6.20 -24.91 -4.59
C GLN A 209 5.71 -24.38 -5.94
N GLU A 210 5.81 -25.18 -7.01
CA GLU A 210 5.37 -24.78 -8.35
C GLU A 210 3.84 -24.68 -8.45
N LYS A 211 3.11 -25.62 -7.83
CA LYS A 211 1.64 -25.57 -7.73
C LYS A 211 1.17 -24.32 -6.99
N GLU A 212 1.80 -23.99 -5.87
CA GLU A 212 1.50 -22.76 -5.11
C GLU A 212 1.85 -21.51 -5.91
N LYS A 213 3.00 -21.47 -6.58
CA LYS A 213 3.42 -20.36 -7.44
C LYS A 213 2.36 -20.09 -8.52
N LYS A 214 1.93 -21.12 -9.26
CA LYS A 214 0.87 -21.02 -10.29
C LYS A 214 -0.45 -20.52 -9.70
N ARG A 215 -0.83 -21.03 -8.53
CA ARG A 215 -2.04 -20.60 -7.82
C ARG A 215 -2.00 -19.12 -7.44
N GLN A 216 -0.90 -18.67 -6.84
CA GLN A 216 -0.75 -17.26 -6.43
C GLN A 216 -0.72 -16.33 -7.64
N LYS A 217 -0.01 -16.70 -8.71
CA LYS A 217 -0.01 -15.95 -9.97
C LYS A 217 -1.42 -15.78 -10.53
N LYS A 218 -2.17 -16.88 -10.67
CA LYS A 218 -3.57 -16.86 -11.16
C LYS A 218 -4.47 -15.99 -10.28
N ASN A 219 -4.34 -16.11 -8.96
CA ASN A 219 -5.14 -15.31 -8.03
C ASN A 219 -4.83 -13.82 -8.19
N PHE A 220 -3.56 -13.44 -8.25
CA PHE A 220 -3.16 -12.04 -8.41
C PHE A 220 -3.71 -11.45 -9.72
N THR A 221 -3.51 -12.14 -10.85
CA THR A 221 -4.02 -11.70 -12.15
C THR A 221 -5.54 -11.51 -12.14
N ASN A 222 -6.28 -12.42 -11.49
CA ASN A 222 -7.74 -12.30 -11.37
C ASN A 222 -8.15 -11.06 -10.55
N ARG A 223 -7.47 -10.77 -9.43
CA ARG A 223 -7.75 -9.57 -8.62
C ARG A 223 -7.38 -8.28 -9.33
N ALA A 224 -6.28 -8.28 -10.09
CA ALA A 224 -5.90 -7.15 -10.93
C ALA A 224 -6.95 -6.86 -12.00
N LYS A 225 -7.47 -7.90 -12.68
CA LYS A 225 -8.57 -7.76 -13.65
C LYS A 225 -9.88 -7.28 -13.01
N GLU A 226 -10.17 -7.67 -11.77
CA GLU A 226 -11.32 -7.16 -11.02
C GLU A 226 -11.18 -5.64 -10.75
N LEU A 227 -10.00 -5.22 -10.30
CA LEU A 227 -9.68 -3.81 -10.08
C LEU A 227 -9.81 -2.98 -11.36
N ASP A 228 -9.32 -3.49 -12.49
CA ASP A 228 -9.46 -2.85 -13.81
C ASP A 228 -10.93 -2.62 -14.17
N LYS A 229 -11.79 -3.63 -13.94
CA LYS A 229 -13.24 -3.53 -14.19
C LYS A 229 -13.90 -2.46 -13.33
N ILE A 230 -13.55 -2.39 -12.04
CA ILE A 230 -14.07 -1.39 -11.11
C ILE A 230 -13.65 0.03 -11.55
N SER A 231 -12.38 0.19 -11.93
CA SER A 231 -11.82 1.44 -12.42
C SER A 231 -12.54 1.94 -13.68
N ARG A 232 -12.69 1.08 -14.70
CA ARG A 232 -13.32 1.44 -15.99
C ARG A 232 -14.78 1.84 -15.84
N LYS A 233 -15.56 1.10 -15.04
CA LYS A 233 -16.96 1.49 -14.72
C LYS A 233 -17.06 2.90 -14.15
N GLY A 234 -16.10 3.32 -13.32
CA GLY A 234 -16.06 4.68 -12.77
C GLY A 234 -15.70 5.75 -13.79
N GLU A 235 -14.89 5.42 -14.81
CA GLU A 235 -14.54 6.34 -15.90
C GLU A 235 -15.71 6.57 -16.86
N ASP A 236 -16.46 5.52 -17.19
CA ASP A 236 -17.61 5.59 -18.11
C ASP A 236 -18.78 6.37 -17.50
N GLU A 237 -19.13 6.11 -16.24
CA GLU A 237 -20.16 6.88 -15.52
C GLU A 237 -19.83 8.38 -15.38
N LYS A 238 -18.53 8.72 -15.24
CA LYS A 238 -18.09 10.13 -15.21
C LYS A 238 -18.20 10.80 -16.58
N LYS A 239 -17.95 10.05 -17.67
CA LYS A 239 -18.11 10.57 -19.04
C LYS A 239 -19.59 10.79 -19.39
N GLU A 240 -20.48 9.89 -18.98
CA GLU A 240 -21.92 10.05 -19.16
C GLU A 240 -22.47 11.26 -18.39
N LYS A 241 -22.10 11.44 -17.11
CA LYS A 241 -22.49 12.62 -16.32
C LYS A 241 -21.99 13.94 -16.92
N LYS A 242 -20.80 13.96 -17.53
CA LYS A 242 -20.28 15.15 -18.24
C LYS A 242 -21.02 15.45 -19.54
N LYS A 243 -21.57 14.44 -20.22
CA LYS A 243 -22.40 14.62 -21.42
C LYS A 243 -23.82 15.08 -21.10
N GLY A 244 -24.33 14.76 -19.90
CA GLY A 244 -25.66 15.18 -19.42
C GLY A 244 -25.71 16.54 -18.71
N LEU A 245 -24.59 17.25 -18.54
CA LEU A 245 -24.59 18.61 -18.01
C LEU A 245 -25.03 19.59 -19.12
N PRO A 246 -26.17 20.29 -18.98
CA PRO A 246 -26.59 21.28 -19.97
C PRO A 246 -25.51 22.37 -20.08
N LYS A 247 -25.08 22.65 -21.31
CA LYS A 247 -24.26 23.83 -21.61
C LYS A 247 -25.08 25.05 -21.21
N HIS A 248 -24.81 25.63 -20.04
CA HIS A 248 -25.46 26.87 -19.65
C HIS A 248 -25.16 27.95 -20.70
N ILE A 249 -26.22 28.28 -21.43
CA ILE A 249 -26.62 29.58 -21.98
C ILE A 249 -25.56 30.66 -21.72
N LYS A 250 -24.80 31.00 -22.77
CA LYS A 250 -24.15 32.30 -22.85
C LYS A 250 -25.26 33.34 -22.89
N LYS A 251 -25.54 34.00 -21.76
CA LYS A 251 -26.21 35.30 -21.78
C LYS A 251 -25.16 36.35 -22.17
N ARG A 252 -25.30 36.91 -23.36
CA ARG A 252 -25.24 38.35 -23.63
C ARG A 252 -26.06 38.60 -24.88
#